data_AF-A9DU66-F1
#
_entry.id   AF-A9DU66-F1
#
_cell.length_a   1.000
_cell.length_b   1.000
_cell.length_c   1.000
_cell.angle_alpha   90.00
_cell.angle_beta   90.00
_cell.angle_gamma   90.00
#
_symmetry.space_group_name_H-M   'P 1'
#
loop_
_entity.id
_entity.type
_entity.pdbx_description
1 polymer ?
#
loop_
_entity_poly.entity_id
_entity_poly.type
_entity_poly.pdbx_seq_one_letter_code
_entity_poly.pdbx_strand_id
1 'polypeptide(L)'
;MALEKINIFFYIGLLISFIIFLLPGEYKIAVYTPNYLGWFMLSLAGLSLLTYFWLLMVDFKKKNFKRLLRRTLFLITIIGISVAYWFYKASTL
;
A
#
# COMPACT_ATOMS: atom_id res chain seq x y z
N MET A 1 -20.20 4.28 -10.03
CA MET A 1 -20.38 3.33 -8.91
C MET A 1 -19.27 2.28 -8.78
N ALA A 2 -19.05 1.34 -9.72
CA ALA A 2 -18.02 0.29 -9.54
C ALA A 2 -16.57 0.83 -9.47
N LEU A 3 -16.19 1.74 -10.37
CA LEU A 3 -14.84 2.34 -10.39
C LEU A 3 -14.50 3.14 -9.12
N GLU A 4 -15.48 3.78 -8.50
CA GLU A 4 -15.28 4.53 -7.26
C GLU A 4 -15.06 3.59 -6.08
N LYS A 5 -15.78 2.46 -6.04
CA LYS A 5 -15.55 1.41 -5.04
C LYS A 5 -14.15 0.82 -5.16
N ILE A 6 -13.67 0.55 -6.38
CA ILE A 6 -12.29 0.07 -6.61
C ILE A 6 -11.26 1.12 -6.18
N ASN A 7 -11.53 2.40 -6.46
CA ASN A 7 -10.67 3.51 -6.04
C ASN A 7 -10.59 3.61 -4.51
N ILE A 8 -11.72 3.48 -3.80
CA ILE A 8 -11.77 3.44 -2.34
C ILE A 8 -11.01 2.21 -1.82
N PHE A 9 -11.20 1.04 -2.43
CA PHE A 9 -10.48 -0.18 -2.07
C PHE A 9 -8.97 -0.02 -2.21
N PHE A 10 -8.50 0.63 -3.28
CA PHE A 10 -7.08 0.97 -3.45
C PHE A 10 -6.56 1.84 -2.29
N TYR A 11 -7.24 2.94 -1.96
CA TYR A 11 -6.79 3.83 -0.88
C TYR A 11 -6.80 3.13 0.48
N ILE A 12 -7.91 2.46 0.82
CA ILE A 12 -8.06 1.78 2.12
C ILE A 12 -7.08 0.60 2.22
N GLY A 13 -6.97 -0.22 1.17
CA GLY A 13 -6.07 -1.38 1.15
C GLY A 13 -4.61 -0.97 1.30
N LEU A 14 -4.19 0.05 0.57
CA LEU A 14 -2.82 0.54 0.67
C LEU A 14 -2.54 1.17 2.06
N LEU A 15 -3.50 1.91 2.60
CA LEU A 15 -3.38 2.54 3.91
C LEU A 15 -3.36 1.52 5.06
N ILE A 16 -4.20 0.49 5.02
CA ILE A 16 -4.18 -0.61 6.01
C ILE A 16 -2.85 -1.35 5.93
N SER A 17 -2.37 -1.68 4.73
CA SER A 17 -1.07 -2.32 4.56
C SER A 17 0.06 -1.47 5.13
N PHE A 18 0.03 -0.16 4.89
CA PHE A 18 1.01 0.78 5.42
C PHE A 18 0.95 0.88 6.96
N ILE A 19 -0.24 0.95 7.56
CA ILE A 19 -0.37 0.96 9.03
C ILE A 19 0.20 -0.31 9.64
N ILE A 20 -0.10 -1.47 9.06
CA ILE A 20 0.48 -2.74 9.51
C ILE A 20 2.01 -2.68 9.37
N PHE A 21 2.54 -2.15 8.26
CA PHE A 21 3.98 -1.98 8.04
C PHE A 21 4.67 -1.13 9.12
N LEU A 22 3.99 -0.17 9.75
CA LEU A 22 4.56 0.65 10.83
C LEU A 22 4.58 -0.05 12.20
N LEU A 23 3.86 -1.15 12.39
CA LEU A 23 3.85 -1.87 13.66
C LEU A 23 5.26 -2.39 14.04
N PRO A 24 5.55 -2.60 15.34
CA PRO A 24 6.77 -3.28 15.76
C PRO A 24 6.89 -4.69 15.15
N GLY A 25 8.13 -5.16 15.02
CA GLY A 25 8.42 -6.49 14.46
C GLY A 25 7.80 -7.62 15.27
N GLU A 26 7.71 -7.45 16.59
CA GLU A 26 7.16 -8.42 17.54
C GLU A 26 5.70 -8.80 17.24
N TYR A 27 4.89 -7.85 16.72
CA TYR A 27 3.50 -8.11 16.32
C TYR A 27 3.38 -8.70 14.91
N LYS A 28 4.48 -8.74 14.16
CA LYS A 28 4.54 -9.10 12.73
C LYS A 28 5.48 -10.23 12.41
N ILE A 29 6.23 -10.73 13.39
CA ILE A 29 7.22 -11.77 13.20
C ILE A 29 7.02 -12.69 14.38
N ALA A 30 6.19 -13.69 14.18
CA ALA A 30 6.11 -14.80 15.10
C ALA A 30 7.26 -15.75 14.82
N VAL A 31 8.12 -15.97 15.82
CA VAL A 31 9.28 -16.88 15.72
C VAL A 31 8.84 -18.34 15.63
N TYR A 32 7.69 -18.69 16.23
CA TYR A 32 7.21 -20.07 16.35
C TYR A 32 5.75 -20.26 15.91
N THR A 33 5.08 -19.22 15.40
CA THR A 33 3.71 -19.30 14.86
C THR A 33 3.62 -18.67 13.47
N PRO A 34 2.61 -19.03 12.66
CA PRO A 34 2.51 -18.49 11.30
C PRO A 34 2.31 -16.98 11.32
N ASN A 35 3.09 -16.28 10.49
CA ASN A 35 3.02 -14.82 10.38
C ASN A 35 1.82 -14.36 9.52
N TYR A 36 0.60 -14.61 9.99
CA TYR A 36 -0.61 -14.26 9.25
C TYR A 36 -0.71 -12.75 8.99
N LEU A 37 -0.30 -11.91 9.93
CA LEU A 37 -0.39 -10.45 9.80
C LEU A 37 0.58 -9.90 8.74
N GLY A 38 1.81 -10.41 8.70
CA GLY A 38 2.78 -10.06 7.66
C GLY A 38 2.35 -10.52 6.28
N TRP A 39 1.84 -11.74 6.14
CA TRP A 39 1.29 -12.24 4.88
C TRP A 39 0.06 -11.46 4.41
N PHE A 40 -0.82 -11.07 5.33
CA PHE A 40 -1.98 -10.25 5.04
C PHE A 40 -1.57 -8.84 4.56
N MET A 41 -0.59 -8.22 5.22
CA MET A 41 0.00 -6.95 4.80
C MET A 41 0.55 -7.02 3.37
N LEU A 42 1.36 -8.04 3.07
CA LEU A 42 1.94 -8.26 1.73
C LEU A 42 0.86 -8.50 0.68
N SER A 43 -0.16 -9.28 1.01
CA SER A 43 -1.29 -9.56 0.11
C SER A 43 -2.10 -8.30 -0.19
N LEU A 44 -2.37 -7.46 0.82
CA LEU A 44 -3.03 -6.16 0.62
C LEU A 44 -2.18 -5.21 -0.23
N ALA A 45 -0.87 -5.16 0.00
CA ALA A 45 0.04 -4.34 -0.80
C ALA A 45 0.04 -4.78 -2.27
N GLY A 46 0.14 -6.09 -2.51
CA GLY A 46 0.08 -6.69 -3.86
C GLY A 46 -1.24 -6.41 -4.56
N LEU A 47 -2.37 -6.61 -3.88
CA LEU A 47 -3.70 -6.27 -4.40
C LEU A 47 -3.85 -4.78 -4.69
N SER A 48 -3.30 -3.91 -3.84
CA SER A 48 -3.31 -2.47 -4.04
C SER A 48 -2.49 -2.06 -5.26
N LEU A 49 -1.35 -2.73 -5.51
CA LEU A 49 -0.55 -2.53 -6.71
C LEU A 49 -1.30 -2.98 -7.98
N LEU A 50 -1.91 -4.17 -7.97
CA LEU A 50 -2.70 -4.66 -9.10
C LEU A 50 -3.86 -3.72 -9.43
N THR A 51 -4.59 -3.28 -8.40
CA THR A 51 -5.70 -2.32 -8.58
C THR A 51 -5.20 -0.95 -9.04
N TYR A 52 -4.03 -0.49 -8.60
CA TYR A 52 -3.40 0.72 -9.11
C TYR A 52 -3.13 0.62 -10.62
N PHE A 53 -2.48 -0.44 -11.09
CA PHE A 53 -2.20 -0.62 -12.53
C PHE A 53 -3.49 -0.69 -13.36
N TRP A 54 -4.50 -1.40 -12.86
CA TRP A 54 -5.81 -1.44 -13.52
C TRP A 54 -6.42 -0.04 -13.65
N LEU A 55 -6.48 0.71 -12.55
CA LEU A 55 -7.01 2.06 -12.53
C LEU A 55 -6.18 3.03 -13.38
N LEU A 56 -4.85 2.83 -13.45
CA LEU A 56 -3.96 3.57 -14.32
C LEU A 56 -4.36 3.39 -15.78
N MET A 57 -4.52 2.16 -16.26
CA MET A 57 -4.98 1.89 -17.63
C MET A 57 -6.34 2.55 -17.93
N VAL A 58 -7.28 2.48 -16.98
CA VAL A 58 -8.61 3.09 -17.14
C VAL A 58 -8.52 4.62 -17.25
N ASP A 59 -7.75 5.28 -16.40
CA ASP A 59 -7.67 6.75 -16.42
C ASP A 59 -6.84 7.29 -17.57
N PHE A 60 -5.85 6.53 -18.07
CA PHE A 60 -5.18 6.84 -19.34
C PHE A 60 -6.16 6.82 -20.50
N LYS A 61 -7.00 5.77 -20.62
CA LYS A 61 -8.05 5.69 -21.66
C LYS A 61 -9.06 6.83 -21.55
N LYS A 62 -9.42 7.25 -20.33
CA LYS A 62 -10.38 8.33 -20.07
C LYS A 62 -9.76 9.72 -20.01
N LYS A 63 -8.45 9.88 -20.23
CA LYS A 63 -7.70 11.15 -20.12
C LYS A 63 -7.89 11.87 -18.77
N ASN A 64 -8.13 11.12 -17.69
CA ASN A 64 -8.38 11.65 -16.35
C ASN A 64 -7.09 11.88 -15.55
N PHE A 65 -6.18 12.70 -16.07
CA PHE A 65 -4.84 12.89 -15.52
C PHE A 65 -4.84 13.40 -14.07
N LYS A 66 -5.79 14.26 -13.70
CA LYS A 66 -5.91 14.77 -12.31
C LYS A 66 -6.12 13.64 -11.29
N ARG A 67 -6.98 12.68 -11.60
CA ARG A 67 -7.28 11.55 -10.72
C ARG A 67 -6.11 10.57 -10.64
N LEU A 68 -5.47 10.32 -11.78
CA LEU A 68 -4.25 9.52 -11.87
C LEU A 68 -3.15 10.10 -10.98
N LEU A 69 -2.84 11.40 -11.16
CA LEU A 69 -1.78 12.08 -10.44
C LEU A 69 -1.99 12.07 -8.93
N ARG A 70 -3.23 12.26 -8.45
CA ARG A 70 -3.56 12.13 -7.02
C ARG A 70 -3.24 10.73 -6.47
N ARG A 71 -3.60 9.66 -7.19
CA ARG A 71 -3.30 8.28 -6.76
C ARG A 71 -1.81 7.99 -6.77
N THR A 72 -1.11 8.43 -7.80
CA THR A 72 0.33 8.24 -7.94
C THR A 72 1.09 8.96 -6.84
N LEU A 73 0.72 10.21 -6.53
CA LEU A 73 1.30 10.93 -5.40
C LEU A 73 1.06 10.21 -4.08
N PHE A 74 -0.16 9.72 -3.84
CA PHE A 74 -0.46 8.97 -2.62
C PHE A 74 0.39 7.70 -2.48
N LEU A 75 0.53 6.93 -3.56
CA LEU A 75 1.40 5.75 -3.61
C LEU A 75 2.86 6.11 -3.32
N ILE A 76 3.39 7.13 -3.99
CA ILE A 76 4.77 7.59 -3.83
C ILE A 76 5.02 8.06 -2.38
N THR A 77 4.10 8.81 -1.78
CA THR A 77 4.23 9.25 -0.39
C THR A 77 4.28 8.07 0.57
N ILE A 78 3.42 7.06 0.40
CA ILE A 78 3.46 5.85 1.25
C ILE A 78 4.78 5.10 1.09
N ILE A 79 5.27 4.92 -0.14
CA ILE A 79 6.55 4.28 -0.40
C ILE A 79 7.69 5.08 0.24
N GLY A 80 7.71 6.40 0.03
CA GLY A 80 8.73 7.30 0.59
C GLY A 80 8.81 7.24 2.11
N ILE A 81 7.65 7.31 2.80
CA ILE A 81 7.60 7.19 4.26
C ILE A 81 8.02 5.78 4.71
N SER A 82 7.59 4.73 4.00
CA SER A 82 7.95 3.35 4.34
C SER A 82 9.46 3.11 4.25
N VAL A 83 10.10 3.62 3.19
CA VAL A 83 11.55 3.55 2.99
C VAL A 83 12.28 4.36 4.06
N ALA A 84 11.85 5.60 4.35
CA ALA A 84 12.44 6.42 5.38
C ALA A 84 12.35 5.77 6.77
N TYR A 85 11.19 5.20 7.11
CA TYR A 85 10.99 4.45 8.35
C TYR A 85 11.92 3.23 8.44
N TRP A 86 12.09 2.49 7.34
CA TRP A 86 12.99 1.35 7.29
C TRP A 86 14.45 1.76 7.53
N PHE A 87 14.92 2.82 6.87
CA PHE A 87 16.28 3.36 7.10
C PHE A 87 16.48 3.82 8.54
N TYR A 88 15.51 4.56 9.11
CA TYR A 88 15.56 4.97 10.50
C TYR A 88 15.71 3.76 11.42
N LYS A 89 14.83 2.77 11.28
CA LYS A 89 14.84 1.55 12.09
C LYS A 89 16.15 0.76 11.94
N ALA A 90 16.68 0.65 10.72
CA ALA A 90 17.93 -0.03 10.44
C ALA A 90 19.16 0.70 11.02
N SER A 91 19.12 2.03 11.10
CA SER A 91 20.21 2.83 11.71
C SER A 91 20.21 2.83 13.24
N THR A 92 19.07 2.52 13.86
CA THR A 92 18.89 2.45 15.32
C THR A 92 19.07 1.04 15.92
N LEU A 93 19.34 0.04 15.07
CA LEU A 93 19.63 -1.36 15.44
C LEU A 93 21.14 -1.59 15.45
#